data_AF-A0A519MH87-F1
#
_entry.id   AF-A0A519MH87-F1
#
_cell.length_a   1.000
_cell.length_b   1.000
_cell.length_c   1.000
_cell.angle_alpha   90.00
_cell.angle_beta   90.00
_cell.angle_gamma   90.00
#
_symmetry.space_group_name_H-M   'P 1'
#
loop_
_entity.id
_entity.type
_entity.pdbx_description
1 polymer ?
#
loop_
_entity_poly.entity_id
_entity_poly.type
_entity_poly.pdbx_seq_one_letter_code
_entity_poly.pdbx_strand_id
1 'polypeptide(L)'
;FKQMFEKFSEEAGKKQFLIPYFIAAHPGTSDEDMMNLAIWLKKNGFRADQVQTFYPSPMATATAMYHSNKNPLRKITRDSEAVDIVRGDKRRRLHKAFLRYHDPNNWPLLRDALKAMGRADLIGNGKHHLIPTFQPLTDGGYQSARRKNSTPTGAKAAVVPASRSVQQPTKGRILTQHTGLPPRVTGSGSAPAGRPAPAGAGKGNGKAFKKAR
;
A
#
# COMPACT_ATOMS: atom_id res chain seq x y z
N PHE A 1 -3.50 -23.17 -3.08
CA PHE A 1 -4.06 -22.04 -2.30
C PHE A 1 -5.15 -21.29 -3.03
N LYS A 2 -4.88 -20.56 -4.14
CA LYS A 2 -5.88 -19.74 -4.87
C LYS A 2 -7.21 -20.45 -5.14
N GLN A 3 -7.16 -21.65 -5.72
CA GLN A 3 -8.36 -22.45 -6.01
C GLN A 3 -9.20 -22.73 -4.75
N MET A 4 -8.53 -23.08 -3.64
CA MET A 4 -9.18 -23.33 -2.37
C MET A 4 -9.77 -22.05 -1.76
N PHE A 5 -9.05 -20.93 -1.85
CA PHE A 5 -9.52 -19.63 -1.40
C PHE A 5 -10.76 -19.16 -2.18
N GLU A 6 -10.73 -19.27 -3.50
CA GLU A 6 -11.86 -18.87 -4.37
C GLU A 6 -13.10 -19.72 -4.08
N LYS A 7 -12.94 -21.05 -4.00
CA LYS A 7 -14.01 -21.98 -3.64
C LYS A 7 -14.68 -21.61 -2.32
N PHE A 8 -13.91 -21.47 -1.24
CA PHE A 8 -14.48 -21.18 0.08
C PHE A 8 -14.98 -19.74 0.22
N SER A 9 -14.44 -18.78 -0.54
CA SER A 9 -14.98 -17.40 -0.58
C SER A 9 -16.37 -17.37 -1.20
N GLU A 10 -16.57 -18.14 -2.28
CA GLU A 10 -17.85 -18.28 -2.97
C GLU A 10 -18.87 -19.02 -2.11
N GLU A 11 -18.51 -20.15 -1.50
CA GLU A 11 -19.36 -20.88 -0.55
C GLU A 11 -19.80 -20.01 0.64
N ALA A 12 -18.91 -19.13 1.12
CA ALA A 12 -19.23 -18.20 2.21
C ALA A 12 -20.02 -16.95 1.75
N GLY A 13 -20.28 -16.79 0.45
CA GLY A 13 -20.96 -15.61 -0.11
C GLY A 13 -20.18 -14.29 0.06
N LYS A 14 -18.86 -14.35 0.28
CA LYS A 14 -18.03 -13.17 0.57
C LYS A 14 -17.28 -12.71 -0.68
N LYS A 15 -17.28 -11.41 -0.93
CA LYS A 15 -16.45 -10.77 -1.97
C LYS A 15 -15.01 -10.58 -1.47
N GLN A 16 -14.27 -11.68 -1.35
CA GLN A 16 -12.86 -11.68 -0.98
C GLN A 16 -11.99 -11.75 -2.22
N PHE A 17 -10.85 -11.07 -2.20
CA PHE A 17 -9.94 -10.98 -3.34
C PHE A 17 -8.52 -11.29 -2.89
N LEU A 18 -7.78 -12.00 -3.75
CA LEU A 18 -6.35 -12.15 -3.57
C LEU A 18 -5.66 -10.86 -4.01
N ILE A 19 -4.95 -10.24 -3.08
CA ILE A 19 -4.06 -9.11 -3.36
C ILE A 19 -2.63 -9.65 -3.25
N PRO A 20 -1.99 -10.00 -4.37
CA PRO A 20 -0.62 -10.48 -4.32
C PRO A 20 0.33 -9.31 -4.00
N TYR A 21 1.30 -9.59 -3.13
CA TYR A 21 2.38 -8.67 -2.78
C TYR A 21 3.67 -9.12 -3.47
N PHE A 22 4.26 -8.25 -4.28
CA PHE A 22 5.49 -8.55 -5.02
C PHE A 22 6.64 -7.64 -4.59
N ILE A 23 7.82 -8.25 -4.48
CA ILE A 23 9.07 -7.56 -4.19
C ILE A 23 9.92 -7.50 -5.46
N ALA A 24 10.24 -6.29 -5.91
CA ALA A 24 11.22 -6.06 -6.97
C ALA A 24 12.65 -6.04 -6.39
N ALA A 25 13.65 -6.28 -7.25
CA ALA A 25 15.07 -6.11 -6.89
C ALA A 25 15.54 -6.99 -5.71
N HIS A 26 14.96 -8.18 -5.57
CA HIS A 26 15.41 -9.15 -4.58
C HIS A 26 16.84 -9.63 -4.89
N PRO A 27 17.70 -9.85 -3.89
CA PRO A 27 19.02 -10.48 -4.05
C PRO A 27 18.96 -11.79 -4.84
N GLY A 28 19.85 -11.94 -5.82
CA GLY A 28 19.92 -13.12 -6.70
C GLY A 28 18.89 -13.13 -7.82
N THR A 29 18.13 -12.05 -8.01
CA THR A 29 17.21 -11.89 -9.15
C THR A 29 17.91 -11.17 -10.29
N SER A 30 17.91 -11.79 -11.48
CA SER A 30 18.36 -11.19 -12.73
C SER A 30 17.25 -10.36 -13.42
N ASP A 31 17.62 -9.59 -14.44
CA ASP A 31 16.65 -8.85 -15.26
C ASP A 31 15.75 -9.83 -16.04
N GLU A 32 16.27 -10.99 -16.43
CA GLU A 32 15.55 -12.09 -17.09
C GLU A 32 14.49 -12.71 -16.17
N ASP A 33 14.80 -12.91 -14.89
CA ASP A 33 13.84 -13.44 -13.92
C ASP A 33 12.64 -12.50 -13.74
N MET A 34 12.89 -11.19 -13.69
CA MET A 34 11.82 -10.19 -13.60
C MET A 34 10.97 -10.13 -14.87
N MET A 35 11.61 -10.24 -16.04
CA MET A 35 10.91 -10.34 -17.32
C MET A 35 10.01 -11.59 -17.36
N ASN A 36 10.54 -12.75 -16.99
CA ASN A 36 9.78 -14.01 -16.96
C ASN A 36 8.61 -13.93 -15.97
N LEU A 37 8.81 -13.33 -14.80
CA LEU A 37 7.74 -13.07 -13.85
C LEU A 37 6.68 -12.13 -14.44
N ALA A 38 7.08 -11.08 -15.16
CA ALA A 38 6.12 -10.17 -15.82
C ALA A 38 5.27 -10.90 -16.87
N ILE A 39 5.86 -11.79 -17.67
CA ILE A 39 5.14 -12.65 -18.61
C ILE A 39 4.16 -13.55 -17.87
N TRP A 40 4.60 -14.18 -16.78
CA TRP A 40 3.74 -15.02 -15.95
C TRP A 40 2.55 -14.23 -15.38
N LEU A 41 2.78 -13.02 -14.86
CA LEU A 41 1.72 -12.14 -14.35
C LEU A 41 0.70 -11.83 -15.45
N LYS A 42 1.16 -11.44 -16.63
CA LYS A 42 0.28 -11.14 -17.77
C LYS A 42 -0.55 -12.36 -18.20
N LYS A 43 0.09 -13.53 -18.32
CA LYS A 43 -0.58 -14.80 -18.68
C LYS A 43 -1.68 -15.19 -17.68
N ASN A 44 -1.47 -14.89 -16.40
CA ASN A 44 -2.41 -15.21 -15.32
C ASN A 44 -3.39 -14.04 -15.02
N GLY A 45 -3.39 -12.98 -15.82
CA GLY A 45 -4.30 -11.84 -15.65
C GLY A 45 -4.02 -10.97 -14.42
N PHE A 46 -2.82 -11.08 -13.82
CA PHE A 46 -2.43 -10.26 -12.68
C PHE A 46 -1.82 -8.93 -13.14
N ARG A 47 -2.28 -7.85 -12.51
CA ARG A 47 -1.75 -6.49 -12.66
C ARG A 47 -1.40 -5.95 -11.27
N ALA A 48 -0.11 -5.90 -10.96
CA ALA A 48 0.35 -5.45 -9.67
C ALA A 48 0.50 -3.92 -9.64
N ASP A 49 -0.35 -3.23 -8.88
CA ASP A 49 -0.17 -1.78 -8.68
C ASP A 49 0.78 -1.48 -7.52
N GLN A 50 0.78 -2.34 -6.50
CA GLN A 50 1.65 -2.23 -5.36
C GLN A 50 2.86 -3.16 -5.56
N VAL A 51 3.98 -2.54 -5.89
CA VAL A 51 5.27 -3.22 -6.00
C VAL A 51 6.24 -2.50 -5.09
N GLN A 52 6.77 -3.23 -4.13
CA GLN A 52 7.80 -2.73 -3.22
C GLN A 52 9.17 -3.17 -3.72
N THR A 53 10.12 -2.24 -3.72
CA THR A 53 11.52 -2.60 -3.93
C THR A 53 12.05 -3.25 -2.67
N PHE A 54 12.88 -4.28 -2.81
CA PHE A 54 13.54 -4.92 -1.68
C PHE A 54 14.31 -3.91 -0.85
N TYR A 55 14.06 -3.93 0.46
CA TYR A 55 14.84 -3.21 1.46
C TYR A 55 15.37 -4.24 2.46
N PRO A 56 16.68 -4.23 2.77
CA PRO A 56 17.27 -5.20 3.70
C PRO A 56 16.70 -4.99 5.11
N SER A 57 15.84 -5.92 5.55
CA SER A 57 15.35 -5.98 6.92
C SER A 57 16.18 -6.95 7.76
N PRO A 58 16.41 -6.67 9.07
CA PRO A 58 17.06 -7.64 9.96
C PRO A 58 16.36 -9.01 9.93
N MET A 59 17.11 -10.05 10.29
CA MET A 59 16.60 -11.44 10.41
C MET A 59 16.03 -12.06 9.13
N ALA A 60 16.29 -11.48 7.95
CA ALA A 60 15.91 -12.08 6.67
C ALA A 60 17.12 -12.67 5.94
N THR A 61 16.96 -13.88 5.40
CA THR A 61 17.96 -14.56 4.57
C THR A 61 18.38 -13.71 3.37
N ALA A 62 17.41 -13.03 2.75
CA ALA A 62 17.67 -12.09 1.66
C ALA A 62 18.59 -10.93 2.09
N THR A 63 18.49 -10.46 3.33
CA THR A 63 19.38 -9.42 3.86
C THR A 63 20.80 -9.94 4.04
N ALA A 64 20.96 -11.19 4.48
CA ALA A 64 22.27 -11.84 4.50
C ALA A 64 22.85 -11.92 3.09
N MET A 65 22.06 -12.30 2.07
CA MET A 65 22.47 -12.27 0.67
C MET A 65 22.85 -10.86 0.21
N TYR A 66 22.03 -9.86 0.57
CA TYR A 66 22.23 -8.46 0.22
C TYR A 66 23.56 -7.90 0.71
N HIS A 67 24.00 -8.27 1.92
CA HIS A 67 25.26 -7.76 2.47
C HIS A 67 26.47 -8.63 2.15
N SER A 68 26.31 -9.96 2.08
CA SER A 68 27.42 -10.88 1.87
C SER A 68 27.71 -11.19 0.40
N ASN A 69 26.77 -10.93 -0.51
CA ASN A 69 26.82 -11.39 -1.89
C ASN A 69 26.97 -12.93 -2.01
N LYS A 70 26.50 -13.68 -1.00
CA LYS A 70 26.53 -15.15 -0.97
C LYS A 70 25.14 -15.70 -0.67
N ASN A 71 24.87 -16.92 -1.14
CA ASN A 71 23.64 -17.63 -0.82
C ASN A 71 23.81 -18.41 0.49
N PRO A 72 23.21 -17.96 1.62
CA PRO A 72 23.39 -18.59 2.92
C PRO A 72 22.62 -19.92 3.07
N LEU A 73 21.78 -20.29 2.09
CA LEU A 73 21.07 -21.57 2.09
C LEU A 73 21.94 -22.73 1.59
N ARG A 74 23.16 -22.43 1.10
CA ARG A 74 24.14 -23.43 0.66
C ARG A 74 25.44 -23.29 1.45
N LYS A 75 26.24 -24.35 1.49
CA LYS A 75 27.57 -24.31 2.11
C LYS A 75 28.43 -23.24 1.43
N ILE A 76 28.93 -22.29 2.20
CA ILE A 76 29.79 -21.21 1.71
C ILE A 76 31.25 -21.69 1.75
N THR A 77 31.88 -21.69 0.59
CA THR A 77 33.29 -21.98 0.34
C THR A 77 33.95 -20.80 -0.38
N ARG A 78 35.27 -20.85 -0.57
CA ARG A 78 36.00 -19.82 -1.33
C ARG A 78 35.50 -19.72 -2.78
N ASP A 79 35.12 -20.85 -3.36
CA ASP A 79 34.67 -20.95 -4.76
C ASP A 79 33.15 -20.82 -4.93
N SER A 80 32.41 -20.45 -3.88
CA SER A 80 30.96 -20.30 -3.96
C SER A 80 30.58 -19.14 -4.89
N GLU A 81 29.53 -19.36 -5.70
CA GLU A 81 28.96 -18.36 -6.59
C GLU A 81 28.62 -17.05 -5.86
N ALA A 82 28.84 -15.93 -6.54
CA ALA A 82 28.44 -14.63 -6.04
C ALA A 82 26.97 -14.38 -6.39
N VAL A 83 26.19 -13.96 -5.39
CA VAL A 83 24.83 -13.50 -5.58
C VAL A 83 24.86 -12.07 -6.11
N ASP A 84 24.21 -11.86 -7.25
CA ASP A 84 24.02 -10.55 -7.84
C ASP A 84 22.98 -9.73 -7.07
N ILE A 85 23.31 -8.46 -6.80
CA ILE A 85 22.51 -7.58 -5.94
C ILE A 85 22.11 -6.32 -6.68
N VAL A 86 20.81 -6.08 -6.74
CA VAL A 86 20.23 -4.92 -7.43
C VAL A 86 20.28 -3.68 -6.53
N ARG A 87 21.45 -3.01 -6.51
CA ARG A 87 21.66 -1.77 -5.74
C ARG A 87 21.45 -0.48 -6.52
N GLY A 88 21.56 -0.50 -7.85
CA GLY A 88 21.47 0.71 -8.66
C GLY A 88 20.02 1.14 -8.91
N ASP A 89 19.74 2.45 -8.83
CA ASP A 89 18.38 2.97 -9.02
C ASP A 89 17.82 2.72 -10.42
N LYS A 90 18.68 2.70 -11.45
CA LYS A 90 18.27 2.35 -12.81
C LYS A 90 17.71 0.91 -12.86
N ARG A 91 18.44 -0.04 -12.27
CA ARG A 91 18.09 -1.46 -12.28
C ARG A 91 16.91 -1.77 -11.35
N ARG A 92 16.83 -1.11 -10.19
CA ARG A 92 15.65 -1.15 -9.32
C ARG A 92 14.39 -0.65 -10.03
N ARG A 93 14.48 0.47 -10.77
CA ARG A 93 13.37 0.98 -11.58
C ARG A 93 12.98 0.00 -12.68
N LEU A 94 13.94 -0.64 -13.33
CA LEU A 94 13.67 -1.67 -14.34
C LEU A 94 12.92 -2.89 -13.75
N HIS A 95 13.39 -3.44 -12.63
CA HIS A 95 12.71 -4.57 -11.97
C HIS A 95 11.27 -4.20 -11.59
N LYS A 96 11.08 -2.99 -11.06
CA LYS A 96 9.74 -2.48 -10.71
C LYS A 96 8.87 -2.28 -11.96
N ALA A 97 9.43 -1.79 -13.06
CA ALA A 97 8.75 -1.62 -14.33
C ALA A 97 8.25 -2.96 -14.90
N PHE A 98 9.03 -4.03 -14.80
CA PHE A 98 8.60 -5.37 -15.25
C PHE A 98 7.35 -5.86 -14.50
N LEU A 99 7.33 -5.74 -13.18
CA LEU A 99 6.15 -6.12 -12.38
C LEU A 99 4.92 -5.24 -12.66
N ARG A 100 5.13 -4.07 -13.26
CA ARG A 100 4.12 -3.08 -13.62
C ARG A 100 4.06 -2.86 -15.12
N TYR A 101 4.15 -3.95 -15.88
CA TYR A 101 4.14 -3.94 -17.34
C TYR A 101 2.93 -3.22 -17.95
N HIS A 102 1.81 -3.13 -17.22
CA HIS A 102 0.58 -2.49 -17.69
C HIS A 102 0.61 -0.96 -17.60
N ASP A 103 1.57 -0.37 -16.87
CA ASP A 103 1.70 1.08 -16.71
C ASP A 103 2.45 1.68 -17.92
N PRO A 104 1.81 2.55 -18.74
CA PRO A 104 2.44 3.11 -19.93
C PRO A 104 3.68 3.95 -19.67
N ASN A 105 3.82 4.52 -18.47
CA ASN A 105 5.01 5.28 -18.08
C ASN A 105 6.28 4.40 -18.07
N ASN A 106 6.13 3.09 -17.89
CA ASN A 106 7.24 2.14 -17.85
C ASN A 106 7.63 1.62 -19.24
N TRP A 107 6.77 1.77 -20.26
CA TRP A 107 6.99 1.15 -21.57
C TRP A 107 8.26 1.61 -22.30
N PRO A 108 8.70 2.89 -22.25
CA PRO A 108 9.98 3.28 -22.85
C PRO A 108 11.16 2.49 -22.25
N LEU A 109 11.24 2.43 -20.91
CA LEU A 109 12.28 1.69 -20.20
C LEU A 109 12.24 0.19 -20.50
N LEU A 110 11.04 -0.40 -20.51
CA LEU A 110 10.85 -1.81 -20.83
C LEU A 110 11.23 -2.12 -22.28
N ARG A 111 10.90 -1.24 -23.22
CA ARG A 111 11.23 -1.41 -24.65
C ARG A 111 12.74 -1.45 -24.86
N ASP A 112 13.47 -0.54 -24.22
CA ASP A 112 14.93 -0.49 -24.31
C ASP A 112 15.56 -1.74 -23.68
N ALA A 113 15.07 -2.16 -22.51
CA ALA A 113 15.55 -3.37 -21.84
C ALA A 113 15.26 -4.64 -22.66
N LEU A 114 14.04 -4.80 -23.17
CA LEU A 114 13.66 -5.95 -23.99
C LEU A 114 14.51 -6.05 -25.27
N LYS A 115 14.79 -4.93 -25.93
CA LYS A 115 15.69 -4.90 -27.08
C LYS A 115 17.12 -5.31 -26.69
N ALA A 116 17.65 -4.77 -25.60
CA ALA A 116 18.98 -5.10 -25.11
C ALA A 116 19.11 -6.59 -24.71
N MET A 117 18.03 -7.21 -24.24
CA MET A 117 17.97 -8.63 -23.90
C MET A 117 17.68 -9.54 -25.11
N GLY A 118 17.55 -8.99 -26.33
CA GLY A 118 17.19 -9.76 -27.52
C GLY A 118 15.74 -10.27 -27.53
N ARG A 119 14.88 -9.75 -26.65
CA ARG A 119 13.48 -10.13 -26.46
C ARG A 119 12.49 -9.15 -27.09
N ALA A 120 12.83 -8.67 -28.28
CA ALA A 120 11.96 -7.79 -29.06
C ALA A 120 10.64 -8.47 -29.46
N ASP A 121 10.59 -9.81 -29.46
CA ASP A 121 9.39 -10.63 -29.63
C ASP A 121 8.30 -10.36 -28.59
N LEU A 122 8.65 -9.75 -27.44
CA LEU A 122 7.71 -9.36 -26.41
C LEU A 122 7.11 -7.96 -26.63
N ILE A 123 7.41 -7.30 -27.75
CA ILE A 123 6.90 -5.97 -28.09
C ILE A 123 5.88 -6.09 -29.21
N GLY A 124 4.61 -5.81 -28.93
CA GLY A 124 3.54 -5.95 -29.91
C GLY A 124 2.14 -5.85 -29.31
N ASN A 125 1.13 -5.84 -30.17
CA ASN A 125 -0.27 -5.62 -29.73
C ASN A 125 -1.05 -6.93 -29.49
N GLY A 126 -0.43 -8.08 -29.75
CA GLY A 126 -1.00 -9.41 -29.49
C GLY A 126 -0.95 -9.83 -28.01
N LYS A 127 -1.73 -10.86 -27.63
CA LYS A 127 -1.87 -11.34 -26.25
C LYS A 127 -0.56 -11.83 -25.60
N HIS A 128 0.38 -12.34 -26.39
CA HIS A 128 1.65 -12.90 -25.92
C HIS A 128 2.75 -11.87 -25.70
N HIS A 129 2.64 -10.69 -26.31
CA HIS A 129 3.59 -9.59 -26.09
C HIS A 129 3.45 -9.08 -24.65
N LEU A 130 4.51 -8.53 -24.07
CA LEU A 130 4.49 -7.92 -22.74
C LEU A 130 3.97 -6.47 -22.80
N ILE A 131 4.52 -5.67 -23.72
CA ILE A 131 4.18 -4.24 -23.94
C ILE A 131 3.74 -3.98 -25.39
N PRO A 132 2.90 -2.95 -25.65
CA PRO A 132 2.48 -2.60 -27.01
C PRO A 132 3.58 -1.89 -27.81
N THR A 133 3.38 -1.81 -29.13
CA THR A 133 4.32 -1.09 -30.02
C THR A 133 4.25 0.42 -29.85
N PHE A 134 3.06 0.95 -29.57
CA PHE A 134 2.84 2.40 -29.46
C PHE A 134 3.10 2.93 -28.04
N GLN A 135 3.32 4.24 -27.93
CA GLN A 135 3.42 4.97 -26.66
C GLN A 135 2.30 6.02 -26.62
N PRO A 136 1.35 5.95 -25.68
CA PRO A 136 0.35 7.01 -25.52
C PRO A 136 1.01 8.28 -24.99
N LEU A 137 0.45 9.45 -25.34
CA LEU A 137 0.80 10.69 -24.66
C LEU A 137 0.42 10.54 -23.19
N THR A 138 1.42 10.63 -22.32
CA THR A 138 1.28 10.49 -20.88
C THR A 138 1.90 11.72 -20.24
N ASP A 139 1.19 12.34 -19.30
CA ASP A 139 1.67 13.56 -18.61
C ASP A 139 2.77 13.26 -17.58
N GLY A 140 3.42 12.09 -17.64
CA GLY A 140 4.37 11.59 -16.64
C GLY A 140 3.77 11.31 -15.25
N GLY A 141 2.45 11.50 -15.10
CA GLY A 141 1.72 11.29 -13.86
C GLY A 141 1.60 9.81 -13.52
N TYR A 142 1.96 9.46 -12.29
CA TYR A 142 1.74 8.13 -11.73
C TYR A 142 0.24 7.88 -11.52
N GLN A 143 -0.39 7.12 -12.43
CA GLN A 143 -1.78 6.69 -12.31
C GLN A 143 -1.81 5.29 -11.71
N SER A 144 -2.02 5.17 -10.39
CA SER A 144 -2.45 3.88 -9.83
C SER A 144 -3.87 3.60 -10.31
N ALA A 145 -4.27 2.32 -10.46
CA ALA A 145 -5.69 2.00 -10.61
C ALA A 145 -6.38 2.26 -9.26
N ARG A 146 -6.62 3.53 -8.97
CA ARG A 146 -7.34 3.99 -7.79
C ARG A 146 -8.69 3.28 -7.81
N ARG A 147 -9.01 2.55 -6.75
CA ARG A 147 -10.29 1.83 -6.64
C ARG A 147 -11.43 2.82 -6.86
N LYS A 148 -12.49 2.36 -7.52
CA LYS A 148 -13.76 3.10 -7.73
C LYS A 148 -14.40 3.66 -6.43
N ASN A 149 -13.89 3.27 -5.24
CA ASN A 149 -14.36 3.71 -3.92
C ASN A 149 -13.41 4.69 -3.20
N SER A 150 -12.46 5.30 -3.88
CA SER A 150 -11.64 6.35 -3.26
C SER A 150 -12.07 7.71 -3.80
N THR A 151 -12.63 8.55 -2.95
CA THR A 151 -13.00 9.93 -3.27
C THR A 151 -11.79 10.65 -3.87
N PRO A 152 -11.90 11.28 -5.05
CA PRO A 152 -10.78 11.97 -5.66
C PRO A 152 -10.41 13.19 -4.80
N THR A 153 -9.16 13.23 -4.36
CA THR A 153 -8.56 14.42 -3.77
C THR A 153 -8.35 15.43 -4.89
N GLY A 154 -9.25 16.42 -5.00
CA GLY A 154 -9.15 17.50 -5.97
C GLY A 154 -10.44 17.87 -6.71
N ALA A 155 -11.52 17.09 -6.59
CA ALA A 155 -12.82 17.54 -7.09
C ALA A 155 -13.35 18.64 -6.15
N LYS A 156 -13.35 19.90 -6.61
CA LYS A 156 -14.17 20.94 -5.97
C LYS A 156 -15.60 20.39 -5.94
N ALA A 157 -16.13 20.19 -4.73
CA ALA A 157 -17.49 19.73 -4.55
C ALA A 157 -18.42 20.68 -5.31
N ALA A 158 -19.13 20.15 -6.32
CA ALA A 158 -20.24 20.85 -6.92
C ALA A 158 -21.24 21.15 -5.79
N VAL A 159 -21.57 22.44 -5.67
CA VAL A 159 -22.47 22.96 -4.65
C VAL A 159 -23.86 22.35 -4.88
N VAL A 160 -24.25 21.39 -4.03
CA VAL A 160 -25.64 20.97 -3.88
C VAL A 160 -26.32 21.94 -2.90
N PRO A 161 -27.51 22.49 -3.21
CA PRO A 161 -28.17 23.43 -2.33
C PRO A 161 -28.67 22.71 -1.05
N ALA A 162 -28.67 23.49 0.03
CA ALA A 162 -28.77 23.07 1.42
C ALA A 162 -30.02 22.24 1.77
N SER A 163 -29.82 21.12 2.48
CA SER A 163 -30.49 20.86 3.76
C SER A 163 -29.79 19.72 4.50
N ARG A 164 -29.17 20.08 5.64
CA ARG A 164 -28.69 19.25 6.78
C ARG A 164 -27.40 19.88 7.30
N SER A 165 -27.50 20.43 8.50
CA SER A 165 -26.40 21.05 9.25
C SER A 165 -25.33 20.01 9.60
N VAL A 166 -24.31 19.89 8.75
CA VAL A 166 -23.09 19.17 9.09
C VAL A 166 -22.20 20.12 9.87
N GLN A 167 -22.16 19.95 11.20
CA GLN A 167 -21.22 20.65 12.07
C GLN A 167 -19.79 20.35 11.61
N GLN A 168 -19.01 21.40 11.30
CA GLN A 168 -17.61 21.27 10.96
C GLN A 168 -16.80 20.76 12.16
N PRO A 169 -15.86 19.81 11.98
CA PRO A 169 -15.04 19.32 13.06
C PRO A 169 -14.06 20.40 13.53
N THR A 170 -14.05 20.66 14.84
CA THR A 170 -13.14 21.62 15.46
C THR A 170 -11.70 21.13 15.40
N LYS A 171 -10.79 22.02 15.00
CA LYS A 171 -9.35 21.78 14.90
C LYS A 171 -8.81 21.35 16.28
N GLY A 172 -8.21 20.15 16.34
CA GLY A 172 -7.60 19.60 17.57
C GLY A 172 -8.33 18.40 18.19
N ARG A 173 -9.49 17.99 17.65
CA ARG A 173 -10.22 16.81 18.15
C ARG A 173 -9.75 15.54 17.43
N ILE A 174 -8.99 14.69 18.13
CA ILE A 174 -8.61 13.36 17.65
C ILE A 174 -9.72 12.37 18.05
N LEU A 175 -10.47 11.87 17.07
CA LEU A 175 -11.47 10.81 17.25
C LEU A 175 -10.88 9.49 16.75
N THR A 176 -9.99 8.89 17.53
CA THR A 176 -9.58 7.50 17.30
C THR A 176 -10.48 6.58 18.11
N GLN A 177 -11.50 6.04 17.45
CA GLN A 177 -12.13 4.78 17.87
C GLN A 177 -11.67 3.70 16.89
N HIS A 178 -10.86 2.77 17.39
CA HIS A 178 -10.47 1.58 16.66
C HIS A 178 -11.66 0.61 16.70
N THR A 179 -12.23 0.31 15.55
CA THR A 179 -13.40 -0.57 15.42
C THR A 179 -12.98 -2.02 15.64
N GLY A 180 -13.40 -2.60 16.78
CA GLY A 180 -13.19 -4.02 17.06
C GLY A 180 -13.70 -4.54 18.41
N LEU A 181 -14.15 -3.67 19.32
CA LEU A 181 -14.74 -4.06 20.61
C LEU A 181 -16.06 -3.31 20.82
N PRO A 182 -17.09 -3.93 21.44
CA PRO A 182 -18.35 -3.26 21.72
C PRO A 182 -18.14 -2.02 22.62
N PRO A 183 -18.94 -0.96 22.43
CA PRO A 183 -18.76 0.29 23.16
C PRO A 183 -18.87 0.09 24.68
N ARG A 184 -17.89 0.62 25.41
CA ARG A 184 -17.85 0.60 26.88
C ARG A 184 -19.03 1.41 27.42
N VAL A 185 -19.98 0.75 28.08
CA VAL A 185 -20.98 1.40 28.94
C VAL A 185 -20.23 2.20 30.01
N THR A 186 -20.18 3.51 29.83
CA THR A 186 -19.71 4.46 30.83
C THR A 186 -20.95 5.02 31.51
N GLY A 187 -21.29 4.45 32.66
CA GLY A 187 -22.35 4.98 33.51
C GLY A 187 -21.94 6.35 34.03
N SER A 188 -22.72 7.38 33.70
CA SER A 188 -22.76 8.61 34.49
C SER A 188 -24.04 9.39 34.16
N GLY A 189 -25.05 9.18 35.01
CA GLY A 189 -25.93 10.21 35.56
C GLY A 189 -26.59 11.21 34.62
N SER A 190 -27.85 10.94 34.28
CA SER A 190 -28.82 11.98 33.93
C SER A 190 -29.13 12.85 35.15
N ALA A 191 -29.05 14.18 35.00
CA ALA A 191 -29.78 15.14 35.85
C ALA A 191 -29.82 16.53 35.18
N PRO A 192 -30.79 17.40 35.51
CA PRO A 192 -32.21 17.14 35.79
C PRO A 192 -33.15 18.17 35.10
N ALA A 193 -34.46 17.93 35.10
CA ALA A 193 -35.49 18.95 34.82
C ALA A 193 -36.50 18.99 35.97
N GLY A 194 -36.79 20.20 36.47
CA GLY A 194 -37.92 20.47 37.38
C GLY A 194 -37.53 20.97 38.78
N ARG A 195 -37.74 22.27 39.03
CA ARG A 195 -37.84 22.92 40.36
C ARG A 195 -39.19 22.55 41.04
N PRO A 196 -39.40 22.71 42.37
CA PRO A 196 -39.07 23.92 43.15
C PRO A 196 -38.50 23.73 44.59
N ALA A 197 -38.22 24.91 45.17
CA ALA A 197 -37.60 25.37 46.43
C ALA A 197 -38.14 24.74 47.75
N PRO A 198 -37.63 25.06 48.99
CA PRO A 198 -36.86 26.26 49.38
C PRO A 198 -35.78 26.14 50.50
N ALA A 199 -35.20 27.32 50.78
CA ALA A 199 -34.75 27.85 52.09
C ALA A 199 -33.27 27.71 52.53
N GLY A 200 -32.75 28.83 53.05
CA GLY A 200 -31.58 28.92 53.94
C GLY A 200 -30.26 29.27 53.25
N ALA A 201 -29.92 30.54 53.05
CA ALA A 201 -29.21 31.40 54.01
C ALA A 201 -27.74 31.00 54.25
N GLY A 202 -26.80 31.94 54.01
CA GLY A 202 -25.46 31.86 54.60
C GLY A 202 -24.32 32.41 53.75
N LYS A 203 -24.06 33.71 53.86
CA LYS A 203 -22.83 34.39 53.44
C LYS A 203 -21.58 33.78 54.09
N GLY A 204 -20.42 33.88 53.45
CA GLY A 204 -19.15 33.69 54.15
C GLY A 204 -17.89 33.75 53.28
N ASN A 205 -17.45 34.96 52.97
CA ASN A 205 -16.10 35.26 52.45
C ASN A 205 -15.02 34.82 53.45
N GLY A 206 -13.87 34.35 52.95
CA GLY A 206 -12.70 34.12 53.80
C GLY A 206 -11.44 33.81 53.01
N LYS A 207 -10.59 34.82 52.83
CA LYS A 207 -9.30 34.81 52.13
C LYS A 207 -8.29 33.82 52.74
N ALA A 208 -7.46 33.28 51.84
CA ALA A 208 -6.01 33.07 51.90
C ALA A 208 -5.32 32.85 53.26
N PHE A 209 -4.38 31.89 53.34
CA PHE A 209 -2.95 32.21 53.58
C PHE A 209 -2.00 31.00 53.36
N LYS A 210 -0.78 31.39 52.99
CA LYS A 210 0.52 30.73 52.74
C LYS A 210 0.84 29.34 53.33
N LYS A 211 1.38 28.48 52.44
CA LYS A 211 2.79 28.03 52.30
C LYS A 211 3.65 27.81 53.56
N ALA A 212 4.04 26.56 53.81
CA ALA A 212 5.37 26.03 54.19
C ALA A 212 5.16 24.53 54.54
N ARG A 213 6.00 23.55 54.22
CA ARG A 213 7.43 23.46 53.94
C ARG A 213 7.66 22.45 52.82
#